data_AF-A0A241WSH4-F1
#
_entry.id   AF-A0A241WSH4-F1
#
_cell.length_a   1.000
_cell.length_b   1.000
_cell.length_c   1.000
_cell.angle_alpha   90.00
_cell.angle_beta   90.00
_cell.angle_gamma   90.00
#
_symmetry.space_group_name_H-M   'P 1'
#
loop_
_entity.id
_entity.type
_entity.pdbx_description
1 polymer ?
#
loop_
_entity_poly.entity_id
_entity_poly.type
_entity_poly.pdbx_seq_one_letter_code
_entity_poly.pdbx_strand_id
1 'polypeptide(L)'
;MRNSNLSYQSQRGATLIVVLFMLLLITIMGIVGIRVAMTSLNIATNSQVGQLLLQTGDTPTNQFLNVSNYNDLIVLSGAIGKAIEEHKVAPGKEVIFCYKPTASQKMGVAFDTTVLVAPIKGADADTKATIDSTQSNRSGFCNLESDFGSARQAVVTQVAVRIPTNEISDADPGSTLARDTDVSLQSNTSKGKVEARVRITSTAIMPAYSTESLTTVQNDCIGSASAVGYINDNIDDAVAGKRTVADCLRSYGIPVNTQVQEIDLRKRDIQVTAP
;
A
#
# COMPACT_ATOMS: atom_id res chain seq x y z
N MET A 1 -44.96 -79.73 -35.74
CA MET A 1 -44.24 -79.33 -34.49
C MET A 1 -42.96 -78.66 -34.95
N ARG A 2 -42.59 -77.43 -34.60
CA ARG A 2 -42.59 -76.79 -33.28
C ARG A 2 -42.41 -75.27 -33.49
N ASN A 3 -43.39 -74.47 -33.07
CA ASN A 3 -43.29 -73.02 -33.02
C ASN A 3 -42.33 -72.62 -31.90
N SER A 4 -41.34 -71.79 -32.20
CA SER A 4 -40.44 -71.20 -31.20
C SER A 4 -40.77 -69.72 -31.09
N ASN A 5 -41.69 -69.38 -30.19
CA ASN A 5 -41.94 -68.00 -29.79
C ASN A 5 -40.72 -67.49 -29.00
N LEU A 6 -39.98 -66.53 -29.58
CA LEU A 6 -38.94 -65.80 -28.87
C LEU A 6 -39.61 -64.82 -27.90
N SER A 7 -39.45 -65.08 -26.59
CA SER A 7 -39.92 -64.18 -25.53
C SER A 7 -39.00 -62.97 -25.41
N TYR A 8 -39.51 -61.78 -25.74
CA TYR A 8 -38.81 -60.50 -25.68
C TYR A 8 -39.42 -59.61 -24.58
N GLN A 9 -39.23 -59.94 -23.31
CA GLN A 9 -39.80 -59.13 -22.20
C GLN A 9 -38.85 -58.77 -21.04
N SER A 10 -37.54 -59.06 -21.11
CA SER A 10 -36.60 -58.76 -20.01
C SER A 10 -35.74 -57.49 -20.17
N GLN A 11 -35.81 -56.75 -21.28
CA GLN A 11 -34.85 -55.66 -21.58
C GLN A 11 -35.31 -54.23 -21.21
N ARG A 12 -36.59 -53.99 -20.90
CA ARG A 12 -37.12 -52.63 -20.69
C ARG A 12 -36.76 -52.00 -19.34
N GLY A 13 -36.38 -52.79 -18.34
CA GLY A 13 -35.97 -52.27 -17.02
C GLY A 13 -34.49 -51.86 -16.93
N ALA A 14 -33.61 -52.60 -17.61
CA ALA A 14 -32.17 -52.37 -17.53
C ALA A 14 -31.71 -51.10 -18.26
N THR A 15 -32.34 -50.73 -19.37
CA THR A 15 -31.99 -49.52 -20.14
C THR A 15 -32.29 -48.24 -19.37
N LEU A 16 -33.39 -48.22 -18.60
CA LEU A 16 -33.78 -47.04 -17.82
C LEU A 16 -32.80 -46.78 -16.66
N ILE A 17 -32.31 -47.85 -16.01
CA ILE A 17 -31.29 -47.75 -14.96
C ILE A 17 -29.96 -47.24 -15.52
N VAL A 18 -29.52 -47.78 -16.67
CA VAL A 18 -28.26 -47.37 -17.30
C VAL A 18 -28.29 -45.90 -17.74
N VAL A 19 -29.39 -45.46 -18.33
CA VAL A 19 -29.56 -44.05 -18.74
C VAL A 19 -29.58 -43.13 -17.52
N LEU A 20 -30.28 -43.51 -16.44
CA LEU A 20 -30.33 -42.73 -15.22
C LEU A 20 -28.93 -42.59 -14.57
N PHE A 21 -28.14 -43.66 -14.58
CA PHE A 21 -26.75 -43.63 -14.11
C PHE A 21 -25.86 -42.75 -14.98
N MET A 22 -26.01 -42.81 -16.31
CA MET A 22 -25.24 -41.96 -17.22
C MET A 22 -25.58 -40.48 -17.01
N LEU A 23 -26.86 -40.14 -16.87
CA LEU A 23 -27.31 -38.78 -16.57
C LEU A 23 -26.76 -38.28 -15.22
N LEU A 24 -26.71 -39.15 -14.21
CA LEU A 24 -26.14 -38.82 -12.91
C LEU A 24 -24.64 -38.51 -12.99
N LEU A 25 -23.87 -39.27 -13.78
CA LEU A 25 -22.44 -39.00 -13.96
C LEU A 25 -22.19 -37.68 -14.70
N ILE A 26 -23.00 -37.40 -15.73
CA ILE A 26 -22.92 -36.14 -16.50
C ILE A 26 -23.23 -34.93 -15.61
N THR A 27 -24.23 -35.02 -14.73
CA THR A 27 -24.57 -33.90 -13.83
C THR A 27 -23.49 -33.65 -12.78
N ILE A 28 -22.87 -34.70 -12.21
CA ILE A 28 -21.75 -34.56 -11.27
C ILE A 28 -20.55 -33.89 -11.94
N MET A 29 -20.16 -34.36 -13.13
CA MET A 29 -19.09 -33.75 -13.93
C MET A 29 -19.40 -32.28 -14.27
N GLY A 30 -20.66 -31.97 -14.61
CA GLY A 30 -21.11 -30.60 -14.87
C GLY A 30 -20.99 -29.69 -13.64
N ILE A 31 -21.42 -30.14 -12.46
CA ILE A 31 -21.36 -29.36 -11.21
C ILE A 31 -19.89 -29.10 -10.81
N VAL A 32 -19.02 -30.11 -10.92
CA VAL A 32 -17.59 -29.95 -10.62
C VAL A 32 -16.94 -28.96 -11.58
N GLY A 33 -17.24 -29.06 -12.89
CA GLY A 33 -16.73 -28.13 -13.90
C GLY A 33 -17.13 -26.67 -13.62
N ILE A 34 -18.39 -26.42 -13.25
CA ILE A 34 -18.87 -25.08 -12.90
C ILE A 34 -18.15 -24.54 -11.67
N ARG A 35 -17.95 -25.36 -10.63
CA ARG A 35 -17.22 -24.94 -9.41
C ARG A 35 -15.75 -24.61 -9.72
N VAL A 36 -15.09 -25.42 -10.54
CA VAL A 36 -13.70 -25.17 -10.96
C VAL A 36 -13.60 -23.88 -11.79
N ALA A 37 -14.55 -23.64 -12.71
CA ALA A 37 -14.56 -22.40 -13.49
C ALA A 37 -14.76 -21.15 -12.62
N MET A 38 -15.70 -21.18 -11.67
CA MET A 38 -15.95 -20.08 -10.74
C MET A 38 -14.74 -19.80 -9.83
N THR A 39 -14.10 -20.86 -9.31
CA THR A 39 -12.89 -20.73 -8.48
C THR A 39 -11.72 -20.19 -9.28
N SER A 40 -11.50 -20.68 -10.51
CA SER A 40 -10.46 -20.16 -11.41
C SER A 40 -10.69 -18.67 -11.75
N LEU A 41 -11.92 -18.25 -11.98
CA LEU A 41 -12.24 -16.85 -12.27
C LEU A 41 -11.98 -15.97 -11.05
N ASN A 42 -12.40 -16.40 -9.86
CA ASN A 42 -12.14 -15.66 -8.62
C ASN A 42 -10.64 -15.53 -8.32
N ILE A 43 -9.86 -16.59 -8.54
CA ILE A 43 -8.40 -16.56 -8.39
C ILE A 43 -7.78 -15.62 -9.41
N ALA A 44 -8.21 -15.67 -10.67
CA ALA A 44 -7.72 -14.79 -11.72
C ALA A 44 -8.05 -13.31 -11.43
N THR A 45 -9.28 -13.01 -11.01
CA THR A 45 -9.68 -11.64 -10.63
C THR A 45 -8.91 -11.14 -9.43
N ASN A 46 -8.74 -11.97 -8.39
CA ASN A 46 -7.94 -11.59 -7.22
C ASN A 46 -6.47 -11.35 -7.59
N SER A 47 -5.89 -12.20 -8.45
CA SER A 47 -4.53 -12.02 -8.96
C SER A 47 -4.39 -10.77 -9.84
N GLN A 48 -5.38 -10.44 -10.67
CA GLN A 48 -5.38 -9.22 -11.49
C GLN A 48 -5.48 -7.97 -10.61
N VAL A 49 -6.34 -7.99 -9.59
CA VAL A 49 -6.45 -6.94 -8.58
C VAL A 49 -5.11 -6.77 -7.85
N GLY A 50 -4.49 -7.87 -7.42
CA GLY A 50 -3.18 -7.85 -6.78
C GLY A 50 -2.08 -7.25 -7.66
N GLN A 51 -1.99 -7.65 -8.93
CA GLN A 51 -1.00 -7.09 -9.87
C GLN A 51 -1.21 -5.60 -10.13
N LEU A 52 -2.47 -5.16 -10.28
CA LEU A 52 -2.78 -3.76 -10.45
C LEU A 52 -2.41 -2.94 -9.21
N LEU A 53 -2.72 -3.45 -8.02
CA LEU A 53 -2.38 -2.80 -6.74
C LEU A 53 -0.87 -2.76 -6.48
N LEU A 54 -0.12 -3.78 -6.91
CA LEU A 54 1.34 -3.78 -6.88
C LEU A 54 1.91 -2.70 -7.80
N GLN A 55 1.50 -2.69 -9.07
CA GLN A 55 1.99 -1.71 -10.04
C GLN A 55 1.65 -0.28 -9.62
N THR A 56 0.44 -0.03 -9.16
CA THR A 56 -0.01 1.31 -8.75
C THR A 56 0.63 1.76 -7.44
N GLY A 57 0.87 0.84 -6.50
CA GLY A 57 1.59 1.10 -5.25
C GLY A 57 3.05 1.54 -5.48
N ASP A 58 3.71 1.02 -6.51
CA ASP A 58 5.15 1.28 -6.76
C ASP A 58 5.36 2.63 -7.48
N THR A 59 4.33 3.14 -8.17
CA THR A 59 4.41 4.35 -8.99
C THR A 59 4.87 5.60 -8.22
N PRO A 60 4.32 5.92 -7.03
CA PRO A 60 4.79 7.06 -6.23
C PRO A 60 6.24 6.91 -5.82
N THR A 61 6.67 5.71 -5.48
CA THR A 61 8.05 5.46 -5.03
C THR A 61 9.05 5.58 -6.16
N ASN A 62 8.71 5.08 -7.34
CA ASN A 62 9.49 5.30 -8.56
C ASN A 62 9.64 6.79 -8.90
N GLN A 63 8.60 7.59 -8.66
CA GLN A 63 8.65 9.05 -8.87
C GLN A 63 9.64 9.74 -7.93
N PHE A 64 9.74 9.29 -6.67
CA PHE A 64 10.71 9.82 -5.72
C PHE A 64 12.14 9.42 -6.06
N LEU A 65 12.35 8.19 -6.52
CA LEU A 65 13.69 7.62 -6.72
C LEU A 65 14.32 8.00 -8.07
N ASN A 66 13.55 7.94 -9.15
CA ASN A 66 14.08 8.00 -10.51
C ASN A 66 13.76 9.32 -11.23
N VAL A 67 12.74 10.06 -10.78
CA VAL A 67 12.27 11.27 -11.48
C VAL A 67 12.59 12.55 -10.72
N SER A 68 12.65 12.48 -9.38
CA SER A 68 12.85 13.65 -8.53
C SER A 68 14.34 13.88 -8.24
N ASN A 69 14.79 15.13 -8.26
CA ASN A 69 16.15 15.48 -7.87
C ASN A 69 16.26 15.58 -6.35
N TYR A 70 17.46 15.34 -5.82
CA TYR A 70 17.75 15.50 -4.38
C TYR A 70 17.24 16.84 -3.82
N ASN A 71 17.56 17.94 -4.49
CA ASN A 71 17.18 19.28 -4.05
C ASN A 71 15.66 19.48 -4.02
N ASP A 72 14.90 18.84 -4.91
CA ASP A 72 13.43 18.92 -4.95
C ASP A 72 12.78 18.07 -3.85
N LEU A 73 13.41 16.96 -3.46
CA LEU A 73 12.92 16.06 -2.41
C LEU A 73 13.05 16.68 -1.01
N ILE A 74 14.15 17.39 -0.76
CA ILE A 74 14.46 17.96 0.56
C ILE A 74 13.87 19.35 0.81
N VAL A 75 13.20 19.97 -0.19
CA VAL A 75 12.55 21.27 0.02
C VAL A 75 11.45 21.11 1.07
N LEU A 76 11.36 22.06 2.00
CA LEU A 76 10.29 22.12 3.00
C LEU A 76 8.88 22.12 2.36
N SER A 77 8.78 22.62 1.13
CA SER A 77 7.56 22.60 0.33
C SER A 77 7.19 21.21 -0.24
N GLY A 78 8.01 20.19 -0.01
CA GLY A 78 7.73 18.79 -0.35
C GLY A 78 7.47 17.94 0.90
N ALA A 79 6.77 16.82 0.73
CA ALA A 79 6.39 15.92 1.83
C ALA A 79 7.60 15.36 2.59
N ILE A 80 8.70 15.06 1.88
CA ILE A 80 9.94 14.54 2.49
C ILE A 80 10.67 15.62 3.29
N GLY A 81 10.90 16.81 2.72
CA GLY A 81 11.49 17.93 3.46
C GLY A 81 10.68 18.32 4.69
N LYS A 82 9.34 18.31 4.58
CA LYS A 82 8.44 18.51 5.73
C LYS A 82 8.60 17.42 6.79
N ALA A 83 8.67 16.14 6.40
CA ALA A 83 8.86 15.04 7.34
C ALA A 83 10.20 15.12 8.10
N ILE A 84 11.28 15.55 7.43
CA ILE A 84 12.59 15.77 8.04
C ILE A 84 12.51 16.88 9.09
N GLU A 85 11.85 18.00 8.78
CA GLU A 85 11.72 19.12 9.71
C GLU A 85 10.84 18.79 10.91
N GLU A 86 9.69 18.15 10.67
CA GLU A 86 8.80 17.68 11.74
C GLU A 86 9.51 16.71 12.69
N HIS A 87 10.39 15.85 12.16
CA HIS A 87 11.18 14.91 12.97
C HIS A 87 12.17 15.62 13.91
N LYS A 88 12.76 16.76 13.50
CA LYS A 88 13.66 17.54 14.39
C LYS A 88 12.93 18.13 15.58
N VAL A 89 11.66 18.50 15.39
CA VAL A 89 10.81 19.07 16.45
C VAL A 89 10.27 17.96 17.34
N ALA A 90 9.70 16.92 16.75
CA ALA A 90 9.12 15.78 17.45
C ALA A 90 9.25 14.51 16.59
N PRO A 91 10.08 13.53 16.99
CA PRO A 91 10.30 12.33 16.21
C PRO A 91 9.04 11.43 16.19
N GLY A 92 8.91 10.63 15.13
CA GLY A 92 7.83 9.65 14.98
C GLY A 92 6.55 10.15 14.30
N LYS A 93 6.48 11.44 13.92
CA LYS A 93 5.38 11.98 13.10
C LYS A 93 5.39 11.42 11.69
N GLU A 94 4.20 11.28 11.12
CA GLU A 94 3.96 10.74 9.78
C GLU A 94 3.33 11.82 8.89
N VAL A 95 3.96 12.12 7.75
CA VAL A 95 3.45 13.08 6.77
C VAL A 95 2.74 12.32 5.66
N ILE A 96 1.43 12.47 5.57
CA ILE A 96 0.60 11.78 4.58
C ILE A 96 0.17 12.72 3.45
N PHE A 97 0.03 12.17 2.25
CA PHE A 97 -0.56 12.85 1.09
C PHE A 97 -1.19 11.86 0.12
N CYS A 98 -2.15 12.32 -0.67
CA CYS A 98 -2.79 11.48 -1.67
C CYS A 98 -2.07 11.53 -3.03
N TYR A 99 -1.85 10.37 -3.65
CA TYR A 99 -1.25 10.29 -4.97
C TYR A 99 -2.28 10.61 -6.08
N LYS A 100 -2.20 11.82 -6.65
CA LYS A 100 -3.10 12.29 -7.72
C LYS A 100 -2.31 12.65 -9.00
N PRO A 101 -1.88 11.69 -9.82
CA PRO A 101 -1.08 11.96 -11.02
C PRO A 101 -1.87 12.68 -12.13
N THR A 102 -3.20 12.66 -12.07
CA THR A 102 -4.09 13.40 -12.97
C THR A 102 -4.27 14.86 -12.56
N ALA A 103 -3.89 15.23 -11.33
CA ALA A 103 -3.91 16.62 -10.90
C ALA A 103 -2.76 17.40 -11.52
N SER A 104 -2.98 18.67 -11.84
CA SER A 104 -1.97 19.59 -12.38
C SER A 104 -0.94 20.06 -11.33
N GLN A 105 -0.98 19.49 -10.12
CA GLN A 105 -0.12 19.85 -9.00
C GLN A 105 1.06 18.90 -8.88
N LYS A 106 2.20 19.41 -8.40
CA LYS A 106 3.36 18.57 -8.09
C LYS A 106 3.00 17.61 -6.95
N MET A 107 3.51 16.40 -7.09
CA MET A 107 3.43 15.33 -6.10
C MET A 107 3.91 15.75 -4.71
N GLY A 108 3.10 15.50 -3.68
CA GLY A 108 3.49 15.67 -2.28
C GLY A 108 3.86 17.11 -1.91
N VAL A 109 3.22 18.12 -2.51
CA VAL A 109 3.41 19.52 -2.09
C VAL A 109 2.94 19.69 -0.64
N ALA A 110 3.68 20.45 0.17
CA ALA A 110 3.43 20.61 1.61
C ALA A 110 2.03 21.13 1.95
N PHE A 111 1.39 21.86 1.02
CA PHE A 111 0.01 22.36 1.13
C PHE A 111 -1.06 21.30 0.80
N ASP A 112 -0.68 20.12 0.31
CA ASP A 112 -1.54 18.95 0.11
C ASP A 112 -1.11 17.77 1.00
N THR A 113 -0.56 18.09 2.19
CA THR A 113 -0.11 17.10 3.17
C THR A 113 -0.79 17.30 4.51
N THR A 114 -0.92 16.21 5.25
CA THR A 114 -1.37 16.21 6.65
C THR A 114 -0.34 15.53 7.52
N VAL A 115 -0.12 16.06 8.72
CA VAL A 115 0.83 15.51 9.68
C VAL A 115 0.05 14.75 10.74
N LEU A 116 0.28 13.44 10.79
CA LEU A 116 -0.26 12.56 11.81
C LEU A 116 0.77 12.38 12.93
N VAL A 117 0.26 12.37 14.15
CA VAL A 117 1.00 12.00 15.36
C VAL A 117 0.60 10.57 15.69
N ALA A 118 1.59 9.68 15.69
CA ALA A 118 1.36 8.27 15.98
C ALA A 118 0.93 8.05 17.45
N PRO A 119 0.13 7.02 17.74
CA PRO A 119 -0.22 6.66 19.11
C PRO A 119 1.02 6.31 19.94
N ILE A 120 0.96 6.58 21.25
CA ILE A 120 2.05 6.23 22.17
C ILE A 120 2.25 4.71 22.29
N LYS A 121 3.50 4.31 22.53
CA LYS A 121 3.87 2.92 22.79
C LYS A 121 3.11 2.41 24.02
N GLY A 122 2.49 1.23 23.90
CA GLY A 122 1.73 0.60 24.97
C GLY A 122 0.25 1.00 25.07
N ALA A 123 -0.24 1.96 24.28
CA ALA A 123 -1.69 2.15 24.13
C ALA A 123 -2.33 0.94 23.42
N ASP A 124 -3.66 0.86 23.37
CA ASP A 124 -4.38 -0.23 22.70
C ASP A 124 -4.02 -0.31 21.20
N ALA A 125 -4.09 -1.51 20.63
CA ALA A 125 -3.75 -1.79 19.23
C ALA A 125 -4.63 -0.99 18.25
N ASP A 126 -5.91 -0.82 18.59
CA ASP A 126 -6.91 -0.07 17.82
C ASP A 126 -6.89 1.45 18.10
N THR A 127 -5.90 1.96 18.82
CA THR A 127 -5.79 3.41 19.05
C THR A 127 -5.44 4.12 17.74
N LYS A 128 -6.28 5.06 17.30
CA LYS A 128 -6.08 5.87 16.10
C LYS A 128 -4.99 6.91 16.28
N ALA A 129 -4.43 7.38 15.17
CA ALA A 129 -3.53 8.52 15.16
C ALA A 129 -4.29 9.81 15.55
N THR A 130 -3.54 10.85 15.89
CA THR A 130 -4.10 12.20 16.06
C THR A 130 -3.51 13.15 15.02
N ILE A 131 -4.20 14.25 14.73
CA ILE A 131 -3.65 15.31 13.89
C ILE A 131 -2.86 16.25 14.80
N ASP A 132 -1.68 16.67 14.34
CA ASP A 132 -0.93 17.70 15.04
C ASP A 132 -1.74 19.00 15.13
N SER A 133 -2.10 19.43 16.34
CA SER A 133 -2.89 20.63 16.59
C SER A 133 -2.22 21.93 16.13
N THR A 134 -0.91 21.90 15.89
CA THR A 134 -0.16 23.04 15.34
C THR A 134 -0.32 23.18 13.82
N GLN A 135 -0.85 22.14 13.16
CA GLN A 135 -1.03 22.10 11.71
C GLN A 135 -2.52 22.26 11.36
N SER A 136 -2.84 23.33 10.63
CA SER A 136 -4.19 23.58 10.12
C SER A 136 -4.51 22.77 8.87
N ASN A 137 -3.49 22.20 8.21
CA ASN A 137 -3.67 21.56 6.93
C ASN A 137 -4.14 20.09 7.05
N ARG A 138 -5.29 19.80 6.44
CA ARG A 138 -5.97 18.49 6.48
C ARG A 138 -6.29 17.91 5.09
N SER A 139 -5.60 18.38 4.05
CA SER A 139 -5.82 17.96 2.66
C SER A 139 -5.05 16.69 2.24
N GLY A 140 -4.18 16.15 3.09
CA GLY A 140 -3.35 14.98 2.75
C GLY A 140 -4.07 13.63 2.73
N PHE A 141 -5.33 13.57 3.18
CA PHE A 141 -6.14 12.36 3.13
C PHE A 141 -6.69 12.10 1.73
N CYS A 142 -6.59 10.87 1.25
CA CYS A 142 -7.27 10.46 0.02
C CYS A 142 -8.78 10.36 0.19
N ASN A 143 -9.52 10.89 -0.81
CA ASN A 143 -10.93 10.62 -0.98
C ASN A 143 -11.15 9.36 -1.82
N LEU A 144 -11.79 8.34 -1.23
CA LEU A 144 -12.04 7.04 -1.87
C LEU A 144 -13.01 7.11 -3.07
N GLU A 145 -13.77 8.20 -3.19
CA GLU A 145 -14.77 8.40 -4.25
C GLU A 145 -14.26 9.26 -5.42
N SER A 146 -13.14 9.98 -5.26
CA SER A 146 -12.69 10.95 -6.27
C SER A 146 -11.20 10.89 -6.60
N ASP A 147 -10.34 10.49 -5.67
CA ASP A 147 -8.88 10.66 -5.80
C ASP A 147 -8.21 9.46 -6.45
N PHE A 148 -8.75 9.05 -7.60
CA PHE A 148 -8.24 7.91 -8.33
C PHE A 148 -6.92 8.23 -9.03
N GLY A 149 -5.97 7.29 -8.96
CA GLY A 149 -4.67 7.40 -9.60
C GLY A 149 -4.71 7.34 -11.14
N SER A 150 -5.87 7.11 -11.75
CA SER A 150 -6.02 7.05 -13.21
C SER A 150 -7.46 7.33 -13.65
N ALA A 151 -7.63 7.59 -14.96
CA ALA A 151 -8.94 7.74 -15.58
C ALA A 151 -9.85 6.50 -15.46
N ARG A 152 -9.30 5.32 -15.13
CA ARG A 152 -10.08 4.10 -14.92
C ARG A 152 -10.82 4.06 -13.59
N GLN A 153 -10.55 5.04 -12.70
CA GLN A 153 -11.25 5.20 -11.42
C GLN A 153 -11.36 3.93 -10.57
N ALA A 154 -10.29 3.14 -10.55
CA ALA A 154 -10.27 1.82 -9.90
C ALA A 154 -9.46 1.81 -8.60
N VAL A 155 -8.34 2.55 -8.56
CA VAL A 155 -7.38 2.49 -7.45
C VAL A 155 -7.08 3.90 -6.94
N VAL A 156 -7.06 4.03 -5.63
CA VAL A 156 -6.64 5.21 -4.88
C VAL A 156 -5.36 4.85 -4.13
N THR A 157 -4.35 5.71 -4.16
CA THR A 157 -3.06 5.42 -3.50
C THR A 157 -2.75 6.49 -2.46
N GLN A 158 -2.75 6.08 -1.19
CA GLN A 158 -2.32 6.92 -0.07
C GLN A 158 -0.82 6.74 0.12
N VAL A 159 -0.08 7.84 0.24
CA VAL A 159 1.35 7.80 0.54
C VAL A 159 1.59 8.42 1.90
N ALA A 160 2.46 7.79 2.66
CA ALA A 160 2.94 8.24 3.95
C ALA A 160 4.46 8.31 3.96
N VAL A 161 4.99 9.38 4.54
CA VAL A 161 6.42 9.62 4.68
C VAL A 161 6.73 9.75 6.17
N ARG A 162 7.64 8.91 6.64
CA ARG A 162 8.06 8.89 8.04
C ARG A 162 9.57 8.77 8.13
N ILE A 163 10.17 9.45 9.10
CA ILE A 163 11.58 9.26 9.43
C ILE A 163 11.65 8.17 10.49
N PRO A 164 12.23 6.99 10.21
CA PRO A 164 12.34 5.91 11.18
C PRO A 164 13.10 6.36 12.42
N THR A 165 12.61 5.99 13.59
CA THR A 165 13.26 6.28 14.88
C THR A 165 14.08 5.10 15.39
N ASN A 166 13.92 3.93 14.79
CA ASN A 166 14.67 2.74 15.16
C ASN A 166 16.14 2.89 14.76
N GLU A 167 17.05 2.48 15.65
CA GLU A 167 18.44 2.29 15.24
C GLU A 167 18.51 1.22 14.14
N ILE A 168 19.46 1.35 13.22
CA ILE A 168 19.67 0.35 12.17
C ILE A 168 20.27 -0.88 12.86
N SER A 169 19.43 -1.83 13.28
CA SER A 169 19.86 -3.03 14.02
C SER A 169 20.84 -3.92 13.23
N ASP A 170 20.86 -3.78 11.91
CA ASP A 170 21.71 -4.56 10.98
C ASP A 170 22.77 -3.69 10.27
N ALA A 171 23.00 -2.46 10.74
CA ALA A 171 24.09 -1.64 10.24
C ALA A 171 25.40 -2.08 10.87
N ASP A 172 26.30 -2.64 10.07
CA ASP A 172 27.70 -2.74 10.49
C ASP A 172 28.19 -1.36 10.96
N PRO A 173 29.01 -1.29 12.04
CA PRO A 173 29.63 -0.05 12.47
C PRO A 173 30.32 0.64 11.29
N GLY A 174 29.86 1.85 10.95
CA GLY A 174 30.38 2.62 9.82
C GLY A 174 29.67 2.40 8.47
N SER A 175 28.59 1.62 8.40
CA SER A 175 27.78 1.44 7.18
C SER A 175 27.11 2.73 6.69
N THR A 176 26.88 3.68 7.59
CA THR A 176 26.34 5.03 7.31
C THR A 176 27.43 6.06 7.03
N LEU A 177 28.71 5.68 7.12
CA LEU A 177 29.83 6.55 6.73
C LEU A 177 29.96 6.55 5.21
N ALA A 178 30.31 7.69 4.65
CA ALA A 178 30.67 7.74 3.25
C ALA A 178 31.97 6.96 3.01
N ARG A 179 31.90 6.07 2.01
CA ARG A 179 33.08 5.44 1.40
C ARG A 179 33.63 6.37 0.33
N ASP A 180 34.93 6.30 0.06
CA ASP A 180 35.66 7.12 -0.91
C ASP A 180 35.71 8.64 -0.59
N THR A 181 35.66 9.04 0.68
CA THR A 181 35.92 10.42 1.09
C THR A 181 37.37 10.59 1.53
N ASP A 182 38.11 11.43 0.81
CA ASP A 182 39.47 11.83 1.20
C ASP A 182 39.39 12.91 2.29
N VAL A 183 39.80 12.54 3.52
CA VAL A 183 39.83 13.43 4.69
C VAL A 183 40.98 14.44 4.67
N SER A 184 41.94 14.30 3.74
CA SER A 184 43.08 15.21 3.60
C SER A 184 42.77 16.44 2.72
N LEU A 185 41.71 16.38 1.92
CA LEU A 185 41.24 17.46 1.04
C LEU A 185 40.05 18.21 1.69
N GLN A 186 40.38 19.12 2.59
CA GLN A 186 39.49 20.10 3.24
C GLN A 186 38.40 19.51 4.16
N SER A 187 38.60 19.73 5.46
CA SER A 187 37.66 19.65 6.58
C SER A 187 36.42 20.57 6.41
N ASN A 188 35.55 20.28 5.44
CA ASN A 188 34.17 20.77 5.45
C ASN A 188 33.25 19.61 5.84
N THR A 189 32.72 19.71 7.05
CA THR A 189 32.05 18.71 7.90
C THR A 189 30.73 18.09 7.37
N SER A 190 30.49 18.09 6.06
CA SER A 190 29.24 17.58 5.46
C SER A 190 29.42 16.67 4.25
N LYS A 191 30.64 16.31 3.84
CA LYS A 191 30.83 15.37 2.73
C LYS A 191 30.46 13.95 3.17
N GLY A 192 29.26 13.52 2.77
CA GLY A 192 28.87 12.11 2.79
C GLY A 192 28.19 11.58 4.07
N LYS A 193 27.63 12.45 4.92
CA LYS A 193 26.71 11.99 5.97
C LYS A 193 25.33 11.68 5.37
N VAL A 194 24.70 10.60 5.85
CA VAL A 194 23.26 10.39 5.64
C VAL A 194 22.55 11.55 6.34
N GLU A 195 21.87 12.39 5.57
CA GLU A 195 21.18 13.59 6.05
C GLU A 195 19.85 13.21 6.73
N ALA A 196 19.15 12.22 6.17
CA ALA A 196 18.03 11.54 6.80
C ALA A 196 17.77 10.18 6.13
N ARG A 197 17.37 9.18 6.92
CA ARG A 197 16.73 7.95 6.41
C ARG A 197 15.23 8.21 6.35
N VAL A 198 14.65 8.06 5.18
CA VAL A 198 13.22 8.36 4.94
C VAL A 198 12.53 7.06 4.56
N ARG A 199 11.46 6.71 5.26
CA ARG A 199 10.57 5.62 4.90
C ARG A 199 9.35 6.17 4.19
N ILE A 200 9.03 5.59 3.05
CA ILE A 200 7.87 5.88 2.24
C ILE A 200 7.00 4.63 2.24
N THR A 201 5.79 4.77 2.75
CA THR A 201 4.77 3.73 2.78
C THR A 201 3.68 4.11 1.78
N SER A 202 3.53 3.35 0.71
CA SER A 202 2.52 3.54 -0.33
C SER A 202 1.46 2.46 -0.20
N THR A 203 0.22 2.86 0.06
CA THR A 203 -0.93 1.97 0.18
C THR A 203 -1.86 2.17 -1.00
N ALA A 204 -1.87 1.21 -1.92
CA ALA A 204 -2.83 1.14 -3.02
C ALA A 204 -4.12 0.48 -2.53
N ILE A 205 -5.26 1.09 -2.84
CA ILE A 205 -6.58 0.77 -2.31
C ILE A 205 -7.56 0.62 -3.47
N MET A 206 -8.35 -0.45 -3.49
CA MET A 206 -9.42 -0.65 -4.48
C MET A 206 -10.81 -0.51 -3.83
N PRO A 207 -11.39 0.71 -3.75
CA PRO A 207 -12.54 0.97 -2.89
C PRO A 207 -13.82 0.26 -3.32
N ALA A 208 -13.92 -0.13 -4.60
CA ALA A 208 -15.11 -0.75 -5.19
C ALA A 208 -15.55 -2.08 -4.54
N TYR A 209 -14.69 -2.71 -3.74
CA TYR A 209 -14.98 -3.96 -3.03
C TYR A 209 -15.45 -3.75 -1.58
N SER A 210 -15.62 -2.50 -1.15
CA SER A 210 -16.09 -2.17 0.19
C SER A 210 -17.43 -2.85 0.48
N THR A 211 -17.53 -3.52 1.63
CA THR A 211 -18.79 -4.07 2.14
C THR A 211 -19.69 -3.02 2.80
N GLU A 212 -19.16 -1.80 3.00
CA GLU A 212 -19.80 -0.67 3.67
C GLU A 212 -19.72 0.61 2.82
N SER A 213 -20.39 1.68 3.26
CA SER A 213 -20.31 2.97 2.55
C SER A 213 -18.88 3.54 2.57
N LEU A 214 -18.42 4.06 1.42
CA LEU A 214 -17.05 4.59 1.29
C LEU A 214 -16.79 5.77 2.24
N THR A 215 -17.80 6.56 2.55
CA THR A 215 -17.69 7.67 3.51
C THR A 215 -17.47 7.17 4.95
N THR A 216 -18.13 6.09 5.36
CA THR A 216 -17.89 5.42 6.65
C THR A 216 -16.47 4.88 6.71
N VAL A 217 -16.06 4.11 5.70
CA VAL A 217 -14.73 3.49 5.65
C VAL A 217 -13.63 4.54 5.61
N GLN A 218 -13.82 5.61 4.84
CA GLN A 218 -12.86 6.71 4.78
C GLN A 218 -12.68 7.37 6.14
N ASN A 219 -13.77 7.76 6.82
CA ASN A 219 -13.69 8.40 8.13
C ASN A 219 -13.12 7.47 9.21
N ASP A 220 -13.36 6.16 9.09
CA ASP A 220 -12.86 5.20 10.07
C ASP A 220 -11.37 4.86 9.86
N CYS A 221 -11.00 4.49 8.63
CA CYS A 221 -9.69 3.91 8.34
C CYS A 221 -8.62 4.92 7.93
N ILE A 222 -8.97 5.88 7.05
CA ILE A 222 -8.00 6.79 6.42
C ILE A 222 -7.99 8.14 7.14
N GLY A 223 -9.17 8.67 7.43
CA GLY A 223 -9.39 10.02 7.93
C GLY A 223 -9.96 10.95 6.85
N SER A 224 -10.28 12.16 7.29
CA SER A 224 -10.79 13.25 6.46
C SER A 224 -10.44 14.59 7.11
N ALA A 225 -10.94 15.70 6.56
CA ALA A 225 -10.77 17.00 7.22
C ALA A 225 -11.34 17.05 8.65
N SER A 226 -12.28 16.17 8.99
CA SER A 226 -12.99 16.17 10.28
C SER A 226 -12.76 14.91 11.13
N ALA A 227 -12.12 13.88 10.58
CA ALA A 227 -11.87 12.60 11.25
C ALA A 227 -10.43 12.16 11.03
N VAL A 228 -9.88 11.35 11.95
CA VAL A 228 -8.52 10.81 11.84
C VAL A 228 -8.59 9.31 11.72
N GLY A 229 -7.79 8.75 10.80
CA GLY A 229 -7.65 7.31 10.62
C GLY A 229 -6.52 6.70 11.43
N TYR A 230 -6.08 5.53 10.98
CA TYR A 230 -4.94 4.82 11.54
C TYR A 230 -3.63 5.28 10.89
N ILE A 231 -2.49 4.86 11.46
CA ILE A 231 -1.15 5.05 10.87
C ILE A 231 -0.95 4.14 9.65
N ASN A 232 -0.09 4.50 8.70
CA ASN A 232 0.10 3.65 7.50
C ASN A 232 1.04 2.46 7.70
N ASP A 233 2.00 2.54 8.63
CA ASP A 233 2.87 1.41 9.00
C ASP A 233 3.07 1.31 10.52
N ASN A 234 3.28 0.08 11.00
CA ASN A 234 3.52 -0.25 12.41
C ASN A 234 4.91 -0.88 12.62
N ILE A 235 5.88 -0.52 11.76
CA ILE A 235 7.20 -1.17 11.70
C ILE A 235 8.13 -0.66 12.80
N ASP A 236 8.01 0.59 13.24
CA ASP A 236 8.88 1.12 14.29
C ASP A 236 8.49 0.62 15.68
N ASP A 237 9.46 0.53 16.58
CA ASP A 237 9.26 0.01 17.94
C ASP A 237 8.27 0.83 18.77
N ALA A 238 8.09 2.10 18.40
CA ALA A 238 7.14 3.01 19.01
C ALA A 238 5.68 2.65 18.66
N VAL A 239 5.46 2.07 17.48
CA VAL A 239 4.14 1.77 16.91
C VAL A 239 3.92 0.29 16.63
N ALA A 240 4.84 -0.57 17.09
CA ALA A 240 4.74 -2.02 16.92
C ALA A 240 3.41 -2.56 17.48
N GLY A 241 2.72 -3.38 16.68
CA GLY A 241 1.44 -3.99 17.05
C GLY A 241 0.23 -3.07 16.95
N LYS A 242 0.39 -1.82 16.49
CA LYS A 242 -0.73 -0.93 16.18
C LYS A 242 -1.42 -1.37 14.89
N ARG A 243 -2.74 -1.17 14.84
CA ARG A 243 -3.52 -1.38 13.62
C ARG A 243 -3.17 -0.30 12.59
N THR A 244 -2.98 -0.73 11.34
CA THR A 244 -2.67 0.17 10.23
C THR A 244 -3.92 0.51 9.41
N VAL A 245 -3.82 1.54 8.56
CA VAL A 245 -4.84 1.85 7.53
C VAL A 245 -5.16 0.62 6.69
N ALA A 246 -4.14 -0.13 6.29
CA ALA A 246 -4.32 -1.34 5.48
C ALA A 246 -5.11 -2.42 6.23
N ASP A 247 -4.85 -2.63 7.51
CA ASP A 247 -5.59 -3.60 8.34
C ASP A 247 -7.06 -3.20 8.53
N CYS A 248 -7.30 -1.90 8.72
CA CYS A 248 -8.66 -1.37 8.77
C CYS A 248 -9.41 -1.59 7.46
N LEU A 249 -8.82 -1.24 6.32
CA LEU A 249 -9.45 -1.40 5.00
C LEU A 249 -9.75 -2.87 4.69
N ARG A 250 -8.83 -3.79 5.01
CA ARG A 250 -9.06 -5.24 4.85
C ARG A 250 -10.26 -5.75 5.65
N SER A 251 -10.51 -5.18 6.83
CA SER A 251 -11.67 -5.57 7.64
C SER A 251 -13.03 -5.23 7.00
N TYR A 252 -13.04 -4.27 6.06
CA TYR A 252 -14.20 -3.92 5.23
C TYR A 252 -14.22 -4.65 3.86
N GLY A 253 -13.38 -5.69 3.70
CA GLY A 253 -13.30 -6.46 2.45
C GLY A 253 -12.58 -5.75 1.30
N ILE A 254 -11.95 -4.60 1.55
CA ILE A 254 -11.26 -3.81 0.53
C ILE A 254 -9.87 -4.42 0.24
N PRO A 255 -9.58 -4.81 -1.01
CA PRO A 255 -8.24 -5.21 -1.42
C PRO A 255 -7.29 -4.03 -1.31
N VAL A 256 -6.18 -4.25 -0.59
CA VAL A 256 -5.12 -3.27 -0.41
C VAL A 256 -3.76 -3.92 -0.57
N ASN A 257 -2.83 -3.17 -1.15
CA ASN A 257 -1.43 -3.53 -1.22
C ASN A 257 -0.60 -2.39 -0.63
N THR A 258 0.24 -2.71 0.34
CA THR A 258 1.10 -1.73 1.02
C THR A 258 2.54 -2.05 0.69
N GLN A 259 3.25 -1.07 0.16
CA GLN A 259 4.67 -1.16 -0.16
C GLN A 259 5.43 -0.17 0.70
N VAL A 260 6.49 -0.66 1.34
CA VAL A 260 7.34 0.14 2.20
C VAL A 260 8.71 0.18 1.57
N GLN A 261 9.21 1.38 1.33
CA GLN A 261 10.55 1.61 0.82
C GLN A 261 11.28 2.62 1.70
N GLU A 262 12.52 2.31 2.04
CA GLU A 262 13.38 3.21 2.77
C GLU A 262 14.50 3.71 1.87
N ILE A 263 14.80 5.00 2.00
CA ILE A 263 15.81 5.68 1.22
C ILE A 263 16.75 6.43 2.15
N ASP A 264 18.05 6.33 1.88
CA ASP A 264 19.07 7.14 2.54
C ASP A 264 19.32 8.39 1.71
N LEU A 265 18.95 9.55 2.24
CA LEU A 265 19.28 10.82 1.61
C LEU A 265 20.74 11.16 1.91
N ARG A 266 21.56 11.30 0.86
CA ARG A 266 22.98 11.61 0.96
C ARG A 266 23.32 12.77 0.04
N LYS A 267 23.93 13.81 0.59
CA LYS A 267 24.53 14.88 -0.21
C LYS A 267 25.92 14.43 -0.67
N ARG A 268 26.11 14.26 -1.98
CA ARG A 268 27.44 14.13 -2.59
C ARG A 268 27.84 15.48 -3.20
N ASP A 269 28.83 16.12 -2.63
CA ASP A 269 29.46 17.28 -3.27
C ASP A 269 30.33 16.77 -4.42
N ILE A 270 29.86 16.94 -5.66
CA ILE A 270 30.67 16.68 -6.86
C ILE A 270 31.76 17.75 -6.89
N GLN A 271 33.04 17.37 -6.84
CA GLN A 271 34.12 18.32 -7.05
C GLN A 271 34.11 18.79 -8.50
N VAL A 272 33.79 20.06 -8.73
CA VAL A 272 33.75 20.67 -10.07
C VAL A 272 35.09 21.28 -10.48
N THR A 273 36.07 21.41 -9.57
CA THR A 273 37.41 21.88 -9.93
C THR A 273 38.46 21.32 -8.98
N ALA A 274 39.55 20.79 -9.55
CA ALA A 274 40.77 20.46 -8.81
C ALA A 274 41.45 21.75 -8.29
N PRO A 275 42.16 21.70 -7.15
CA PRO A 275 42.91 22.85 -6.63
C PRO A 275 44.04 23.31 -7.55
#